data_AF-A0A0C9TP45-F1
#
_entry.id   AF-A0A0C9TP45-F1
#
_cell.length_a   1.000
_cell.length_b   1.000
_cell.length_c   1.000
_cell.angle_alpha   90.00
_cell.angle_beta   90.00
_cell.angle_gamma   90.00
#
_symmetry.space_group_name_H-M   'P 1'
#
loop_
_entity.id
_entity.type
_entity.pdbx_description
1 polymer ?
#
loop_
_entity_poly.entity_id
_entity_poly.type
_entity_poly.pdbx_seq_one_letter_code
_entity_poly.pdbx_strand_id
1 'polypeptide(L)' 'FWWPMLVNNVKWYGQTCHKCQICQTTKLHIPPTIPVVGGLFLKAHINTMLMPPARGYKFIVQA' A
#
# COMPACT_ATOMS: atom_id res chain seq x y z
N PHE A 1 -17.93 -34.28 -2.41
CA PHE A 1 -16.97 -34.80 -3.39
C PHE A 1 -15.57 -34.74 -2.80
N TRP A 2 -14.75 -35.76 -3.03
CA TRP A 2 -13.36 -35.82 -2.58
C TRP A 2 -12.51 -36.35 -3.73
N TRP A 3 -11.34 -35.76 -3.96
CA TRP A 3 -10.35 -36.22 -4.93
C TRP A 3 -8.92 -35.84 -4.48
N PRO A 4 -7.88 -36.52 -4.99
CA PRO A 4 -6.50 -36.21 -4.64
C PRO A 4 -6.13 -34.77 -4.98
N MET A 5 -5.38 -34.09 -4.12
CA MET A 5 -4.93 -32.70 -4.35
C MET A 5 -6.06 -31.64 -4.36
N LEU A 6 -7.27 -31.96 -3.89
CA LEU A 6 -8.39 -31.01 -3.78
C LEU A 6 -7.98 -29.64 -3.20
N VAL A 7 -7.27 -29.67 -2.07
CA VAL A 7 -6.81 -28.44 -1.38
C VAL A 7 -5.90 -27.60 -2.27
N ASN A 8 -4.99 -28.24 -3.01
CA ASN A 8 -4.06 -27.55 -3.90
C ASN A 8 -4.78 -26.95 -5.10
N ASN A 9 -5.76 -27.66 -5.67
CA ASN A 9 -6.56 -27.17 -6.80
C ASN A 9 -7.43 -25.97 -6.40
N VAL A 10 -8.05 -26.02 -5.22
CA VAL A 10 -8.84 -24.90 -4.69
C VAL A 10 -7.96 -23.68 -4.44
N LYS A 11 -6.77 -23.89 -3.84
CA LYS A 11 -5.80 -22.80 -3.62
C LYS A 11 -5.33 -22.18 -4.93
N TRP A 12 -4.98 -23.00 -5.93
CA TRP A 12 -4.59 -22.54 -7.25
C TRP A 12 -5.71 -21.76 -7.95
N TYR A 13 -6.96 -22.23 -7.86
CA TYR A 13 -8.10 -21.53 -8.43
C TYR A 13 -8.33 -20.16 -7.77
N GLY A 14 -8.27 -20.09 -6.44
CA GLY A 14 -8.37 -18.82 -5.71
C GLY A 14 -7.26 -17.83 -6.08
N GLN A 15 -6.05 -18.34 -6.36
CA GLN A 15 -4.91 -17.54 -6.79
C GLN A 15 -4.98 -17.08 -8.24
N THR A 16 -5.69 -17.78 -9.13
CA THR A 16 -5.78 -17.44 -10.56
C THR A 16 -7.08 -16.72 -10.93
N CYS A 17 -8.11 -16.82 -10.10
CA CYS A 17 -9.38 -16.15 -10.29
C CYS A 17 -9.28 -14.63 -10.09
N HIS A 18 -9.40 -13.86 -11.17
CA HIS A 18 -9.30 -12.39 -11.14
C HIS A 18 -10.35 -11.71 -10.23
N LYS A 19 -11.62 -12.12 -10.32
CA LYS A 19 -12.68 -11.58 -9.44
C LYS A 19 -12.40 -11.86 -7.97
N CYS A 20 -11.88 -13.06 -7.69
CA CYS A 20 -11.54 -13.49 -6.33
C CYS A 20 -10.38 -12.67 -5.76
N GLN A 21 -9.36 -12.37 -6.58
CA GLN A 21 -8.25 -11.49 -6.21
C GLN A 21 -8.72 -10.06 -5.92
N ILE A 22 -9.61 -9.49 -6.75
CA ILE A 22 -10.14 -8.14 -6.53
C ILE A 22 -10.95 -8.06 -5.22
N CYS A 23 -11.76 -9.08 -4.93
CA CYS A 23 -12.56 -9.13 -3.71
C CYS A 23 -11.78 -9.63 -2.47
N GLN A 24 -10.50 -10.00 -2.62
CA GLN A 24 -9.70 -10.51 -1.51
C GLN A 24 -9.41 -9.40 -0.50
N THR A 25 -9.86 -9.59 0.75
CA THR A 25 -9.60 -8.64 1.85
C THR A 25 -8.24 -8.85 2.51
N THR A 26 -7.63 -10.01 2.30
CA THR A 26 -6.28 -10.32 2.78
C THR A 26 -5.27 -9.44 2.05
N LYS A 27 -4.69 -8.49 2.76
CA LYS A 27 -3.61 -7.64 2.24
C LYS A 27 -2.27 -8.31 2.44
N LEU A 28 -1.33 -8.02 1.53
CA LEU A 28 0.07 -8.36 1.71
C LEU A 28 0.58 -7.71 3.01
N HIS A 29 1.09 -8.51 3.94
CA HIS A 29 1.74 -8.00 5.14
C HIS A 29 3.14 -7.49 4.76
N ILE A 30 3.28 -6.18 4.58
CA ILE A 30 4.58 -5.53 4.41
C ILE A 30 5.15 -5.32 5.83
N PRO A 31 6.29 -5.93 6.18
CA PRO A 31 6.88 -5.72 7.49
C PRO A 31 7.27 -4.25 7.67
N PRO A 32 7.21 -3.70 8.90
CA PRO A 32 7.62 -2.32 9.14
C PRO A 32 9.11 -2.15 8.84
N THR A 33 9.43 -1.24 7.93
CA THR A 33 10.82 -0.83 7.68
C THR A 33 11.22 0.19 8.75
N ILE A 34 12.25 -0.13 9.54
CA ILE A 34 12.82 0.82 10.50
C ILE A 34 13.61 1.87 9.72
N PRO A 35 13.23 3.16 9.75
CA PRO A 35 14.02 4.19 9.10
C PRO A 35 15.35 4.37 9.85
N VAL A 36 16.44 4.52 9.10
CA VAL A 36 17.73 4.90 9.69
C VAL A 36 17.60 6.33 10.21
N VAL A 37 17.93 6.55 11.49
CA VAL A 37 18.02 7.89 12.06
C VAL A 37 19.28 8.55 11.50
N GLY A 38 19.10 9.37 10.47
CA GLY A 38 20.16 10.21 9.94
C GLY A 38 20.50 11.35 10.89
N GLY A 39 21.74 11.86 10.82
CA GLY A 39 22.08 13.15 11.43
C GLY A 39 21.22 14.29 10.87
N LEU A 40 21.31 15.47 11.50
CA LEU A 40 20.61 16.67 11.02
C LEU A 40 20.90 16.90 9.53
N PHE A 41 19.86 17.21 8.76
CA PHE A 41 19.92 17.49 7.31
C PHE A 41 20.36 16.32 6.40
N LEU A 42 20.36 15.06 6.87
CA LEU A 42 20.68 13.92 6.00
C LEU A 42 19.60 13.66 4.93
N LYS A 43 18.34 13.96 5.24
CA LYS A 43 17.19 13.74 4.35
C LYS A 43 16.09 14.75 4.63
N ALA A 44 15.57 15.39 3.60
CA ALA A 44 14.40 16.27 3.68
C ALA A 44 13.18 15.57 3.08
N HIS A 45 12.04 15.67 3.77
CA HIS A 45 10.77 15.12 3.33
C HIS A 45 9.83 16.27 3.02
N ILE A 46 9.80 16.67 1.75
CA ILE A 46 9.00 17.79 1.30
C ILE A 46 7.66 17.30 0.76
N ASN A 47 6.58 17.83 1.29
CA ASN A 47 5.23 17.53 0.83
C ASN A 47 4.44 18.82 0.57
N THR A 48 3.51 18.74 -0.38
CA THR A 48 2.62 19.84 -0.72
C THR A 48 1.18 19.43 -0.44
N MET A 49 0.45 20.30 0.25
CA MET A 49 -0.97 20.12 0.53
C MET A 49 -1.79 21.12 -0.28
N LEU A 50 -2.83 20.65 -0.95
CA LEU A 50 -3.81 21.49 -1.62
C LEU A 50 -4.83 21.99 -0.59
N MET A 51 -5.02 23.31 -0.53
CA MET A 51 -5.98 23.98 0.34
C MET A 51 -6.91 24.90 -0.46
N PRO A 52 -8.09 25.23 0.10
CA PRO A 52 -8.95 26.27 -0.43
C PRO A 52 -8.17 27.59 -0.62
N PRO A 53 -8.44 28.35 -1.69
CA PRO A 53 -7.67 29.54 -2.00
C PRO A 53 -7.79 30.59 -0.89
N ALA A 54 -6.64 31.02 -0.36
CA ALA A 54 -6.53 32.14 0.56
C ALA A 54 -5.62 33.20 -0.07
N ARG A 55 -6.14 34.41 -0.28
CA ARG A 55 -5.38 35.52 -0.91
C ARG A 55 -4.71 35.15 -2.25
N GLY A 56 -5.33 34.23 -3.01
CA GLY A 56 -4.80 33.74 -4.29
C GLY A 56 -3.88 32.52 -4.22
N TYR A 57 -3.51 32.04 -3.03
CA TYR A 57 -2.66 30.87 -2.84
C TYR A 57 -3.48 29.62 -2.51
N LYS A 58 -3.09 28.46 -3.08
CA LYS A 58 -3.79 27.17 -2.92
C LYS A 58 -2.92 26.04 -2.39
N PHE A 59 -1.62 26.26 -2.25
CA PHE A 59 -0.68 25.21 -1.89
C PHE A 59 0.09 25.61 -0.65
N ILE A 60 0.21 24.69 0.30
CA ILE A 60 1.17 24.77 1.41
C ILE A 60 2.27 23.77 1.16
N VAL A 61 3.53 24.21 1.29
CA VAL A 61 4.71 23.35 1.22
C VAL A 61 5.23 23.16 2.64
N GLN A 62 5.36 21.90 3.06
CA GLN A 62 5.99 21.48 4.30
C GLN A 62 7.28 20.74 3.94
N ALA A 63 8.42 21.10 4.55
CA ALA A 63 9.75 20.56 4.25
C ALA A 63 10.46 20.05 5.50
#